data_AF-A0A520ZL52-F1
#
_entry.id   AF-A0A520ZL52-F1
#
_cell.length_a   1.000
_cell.length_b   1.000
_cell.length_c   1.000
_cell.angle_alpha   90.00
_cell.angle_beta   90.00
_cell.angle_gamma   90.00
#
_symmetry.space_group_name_H-M   'P 1'
#
loop_
_entity.id
_entity.type
_entity.pdbx_description
1 polymer ?
#
loop_
_entity_poly.entity_id
_entity_poly.type
_entity_poly.pdbx_seq_one_letter_code
_entity_poly.pdbx_strand_id
1 'polypeptide(L)'
;GMGAGMGMAMGGMGGPWGARPQAPAMAPVPPPPPVEHVWHIARDGKTTGPYSKADLGKMAAGGEMVRESYVWTPGQDGWKKADETELAELFTVMPPPPPGT
;
A
#
# COMPACT_ATOMS: atom_id res chain seq x y z
N GLY A 1 -37.57 -21.07 42.06
CA GLY A 1 -37.45 -21.71 40.74
C GLY A 1 -36.07 -21.41 40.19
N MET A 2 -35.26 -22.44 40.01
CA MET A 2 -33.98 -22.41 39.30
C MET A 2 -34.23 -22.52 37.78
N GLY A 3 -33.30 -21.99 36.99
CA GLY A 3 -33.15 -22.31 35.56
C GLY A 3 -32.12 -21.37 34.93
N ALA A 4 -30.83 -21.70 35.00
CA ALA A 4 -30.08 -22.41 33.95
C ALA A 4 -29.47 -21.42 32.94
N GLY A 5 -28.19 -21.43 32.57
CA GLY A 5 -27.09 -22.36 32.83
C GLY A 5 -25.76 -21.57 32.85
N MET A 6 -24.77 -22.01 33.62
CA MET A 6 -23.86 -23.12 33.31
C MET A 6 -22.67 -22.63 32.47
N GLY A 7 -21.50 -22.54 33.11
CA GLY A 7 -20.23 -22.54 32.38
C GLY A 7 -19.06 -21.73 32.93
N MET A 8 -18.82 -21.64 34.26
CA MET A 8 -17.58 -21.02 34.77
C MET A 8 -16.97 -21.72 35.99
N ALA A 9 -16.97 -23.05 36.03
CA ALA A 9 -16.25 -23.75 37.10
C ALA A 9 -15.86 -25.17 36.72
N MET A 10 -14.97 -25.34 35.73
CA MET A 10 -14.14 -26.55 35.72
C MET A 10 -12.86 -26.36 34.91
N GLY A 11 -11.75 -26.13 35.61
CA GLY A 11 -10.43 -26.22 35.01
C GLY A 11 -9.38 -25.47 35.81
N GLY A 12 -8.75 -26.13 36.77
CA GLY A 12 -7.57 -25.58 37.42
C GLY A 12 -7.32 -26.12 38.81
N MET A 13 -6.97 -27.39 38.88
CA MET A 13 -6.39 -28.04 40.05
C MET A 13 -5.10 -27.29 40.44
N GLY A 14 -5.23 -26.35 41.40
CA GLY A 14 -4.13 -25.59 41.96
C GLY A 14 -3.23 -26.50 42.79
N GLY A 15 -2.08 -26.89 42.21
CA GLY A 15 -0.99 -27.50 42.95
C GLY A 15 -0.31 -26.48 43.89
N PRO A 16 0.37 -26.94 44.96
CA PRO A 16 0.91 -26.09 46.03
C PRO A 16 2.12 -25.22 45.61
N TRP A 17 2.57 -25.31 44.36
CA TRP A 17 3.60 -24.46 43.78
C TRP A 17 2.93 -23.57 42.75
N GLY A 18 2.80 -22.29 43.08
CA GLY A 18 1.83 -21.34 42.52
C GLY A 18 1.70 -21.23 41.00
N ALA A 19 0.57 -20.67 40.58
CA ALA A 19 0.25 -20.34 39.20
C ALA A 19 1.34 -19.43 38.60
N ARG A 20 1.94 -19.88 37.51
CA ARG A 20 2.87 -19.08 36.71
C ARG A 20 2.05 -18.05 35.93
N PRO A 21 2.41 -16.75 35.91
CA PRO A 21 1.69 -15.77 35.11
C PRO A 21 1.89 -16.08 33.61
N GLN A 22 0.77 -16.26 32.89
CA GLN A 22 0.75 -16.31 31.44
C GLN A 22 1.21 -14.94 30.89
N ALA A 23 2.27 -14.93 30.09
CA ALA A 23 2.70 -13.72 29.40
C ALA A 23 1.63 -13.29 28.37
N PRO A 24 1.33 -11.99 28.24
CA PRO A 24 0.33 -11.51 27.29
C PRO A 24 0.78 -11.76 25.86
N ALA A 25 -0.12 -12.32 25.04
CA ALA A 25 0.08 -12.47 23.60
C ALA A 25 0.10 -11.08 22.94
N MET A 26 1.19 -10.78 22.23
CA MET A 26 1.36 -9.52 21.50
C MET A 26 0.47 -9.56 20.25
N ALA A 27 -0.52 -8.66 20.18
CA ALA A 27 -1.38 -8.54 19.01
C ALA A 27 -0.56 -8.07 17.79
N PRO A 28 -0.86 -8.54 16.56
CA PRO A 28 -0.18 -8.07 15.36
C PRO A 28 -0.47 -6.59 15.14
N VAL A 29 0.59 -5.82 14.85
CA VAL A 29 0.48 -4.39 14.49
C VAL A 29 -0.20 -4.23 13.12
N PRO A 30 -1.09 -3.24 12.95
CA PRO A 30 -1.69 -2.96 11.65
C PRO A 30 -0.62 -2.51 10.64
N PRO A 31 -0.79 -2.80 9.34
CA PRO A 31 0.14 -2.32 8.31
C PRO A 31 0.13 -0.79 8.25
N PRO A 32 1.27 -0.15 7.94
CA PRO A 32 1.32 1.29 7.76
C PRO A 32 0.43 1.73 6.59
N PRO A 33 -0.12 2.96 6.64
CA PRO A 33 -0.90 3.50 5.54
C PRO A 33 -0.04 3.59 4.26
N PRO A 34 -0.64 3.42 3.07
CA PRO A 34 0.06 3.61 1.81
C PRO A 34 0.59 5.04 1.71
N VAL A 35 1.86 5.19 1.34
CA VAL A 35 2.47 6.50 1.11
C VAL A 35 2.01 6.99 -0.25
N GLU A 36 1.29 8.11 -0.30
CA GLU A 36 1.06 8.78 -1.57
C GLU A 36 2.36 9.39 -2.07
N HIS A 37 2.84 8.89 -3.21
CA HIS A 37 4.00 9.45 -3.88
C HIS A 37 3.62 10.72 -4.65
N VAL A 38 4.40 11.78 -4.45
CA VAL A 38 4.34 13.00 -5.25
C VAL A 38 5.43 12.95 -6.31
N TRP A 39 5.02 13.12 -7.56
CA TRP A 39 5.90 12.92 -8.70
C TRP A 39 6.21 14.22 -9.42
N HIS A 40 7.46 14.35 -9.83
CA HIS A 40 7.91 15.42 -10.72
C HIS A 40 8.38 14.82 -12.04
N ILE A 41 8.19 15.54 -13.14
CA ILE A 41 8.64 15.12 -14.48
C ILE A 41 9.61 16.18 -15.03
N ALA A 42 10.71 15.76 -15.63
CA ALA A 42 11.55 16.61 -16.45
C ALA A 42 11.10 16.56 -17.91
N ARG A 43 10.65 17.69 -18.45
CA ARG A 43 10.16 17.85 -19.83
C ARG A 43 10.75 19.13 -20.42
N ASP A 44 11.35 19.05 -21.61
CA ASP A 44 11.95 20.19 -22.32
C ASP A 44 12.96 20.99 -21.46
N GLY A 45 13.74 20.28 -20.63
CA GLY A 45 14.71 20.90 -19.72
C GLY A 45 14.09 21.60 -18.50
N LYS A 46 12.77 21.46 -18.29
CA LYS A 46 12.04 22.03 -17.16
C LYS A 46 11.46 20.93 -16.27
N THR A 47 11.45 21.17 -14.98
CA THR A 47 10.73 20.33 -14.02
C THR A 47 9.29 20.78 -13.89
N THR A 48 8.36 19.84 -13.94
CA THR A 48 6.91 20.03 -13.80
C THR A 48 6.36 19.13 -12.69
N GLY A 49 5.24 19.54 -12.06
CA GLY A 49 4.62 18.84 -10.93
C GLY A 49 4.50 19.72 -9.67
N PRO A 50 4.13 19.14 -8.52
CA PRO A 50 3.95 17.71 -8.25
C PRO A 50 2.67 17.13 -8.88
N TYR A 51 2.73 15.87 -9.26
CA TYR A 51 1.62 15.08 -9.81
C TYR A 51 1.33 13.87 -8.92
N SER A 52 0.05 13.47 -8.88
CA SER A 52 -0.34 12.16 -8.37
C SER A 52 -0.09 11.06 -9.41
N LYS A 53 0.04 9.80 -8.98
CA LYS A 53 0.12 8.65 -9.92
C LYS A 53 -1.10 8.59 -10.86
N ALA A 54 -2.27 9.01 -10.39
CA ALA A 54 -3.48 9.05 -11.20
C ALA A 54 -3.42 10.11 -12.31
N ASP A 55 -2.90 11.31 -12.02
CA ASP A 55 -2.74 12.36 -13.04
C ASP A 55 -1.68 11.98 -14.07
N LEU A 56 -0.59 11.35 -13.61
CA LEU A 56 0.40 10.74 -14.51
C LEU A 56 -0.20 9.66 -15.41
N GLY A 57 -1.13 8.85 -14.90
CA GLY A 57 -1.85 7.86 -15.71
C GLY A 57 -2.65 8.52 -16.85
N LYS A 58 -3.32 9.65 -16.58
CA LYS A 58 -4.02 10.43 -17.62
C LYS A 58 -3.04 11.00 -18.64
N MET A 59 -1.90 11.53 -18.19
CA MET A 59 -0.84 12.06 -19.06
C MET A 59 -0.23 10.97 -19.94
N ALA A 60 0.00 9.77 -19.40
CA ALA A 60 0.49 8.62 -20.14
C ALA A 60 -0.52 8.18 -21.22
N ALA A 61 -1.81 8.12 -20.87
CA ALA A 61 -2.87 7.80 -21.83
C ALA A 61 -3.03 8.88 -22.92
N GLY A 62 -2.80 10.15 -22.58
CA GLY A 62 -2.82 11.28 -23.52
C GLY A 62 -1.55 11.44 -24.36
N GLY A 63 -0.50 10.63 -24.12
CA GLY A 63 0.78 10.74 -24.81
C GLY A 63 1.65 11.93 -24.36
N GLU A 64 1.28 12.61 -23.28
CA GLU A 64 2.05 13.71 -22.69
C GLU A 64 3.24 13.23 -21.86
N MET A 65 3.20 11.97 -21.41
CA MET A 65 4.29 11.27 -20.74
C MET A 65 4.51 9.91 -21.41
N VAL A 66 5.76 9.52 -21.57
CA VAL A 66 6.17 8.22 -22.14
C VAL A 66 7.07 7.46 -21.18
N ARG A 67 7.35 6.19 -21.47
CA ARG A 67 8.20 5.32 -20.64
C ARG A 67 9.59 5.92 -20.38
N GLU A 68 10.11 6.61 -21.38
CA GLU A 68 11.44 7.23 -21.38
C GLU A 68 11.47 8.60 -20.67
N SER A 69 10.31 9.12 -20.21
CA SER A 69 10.24 10.38 -19.49
C SER A 69 10.99 10.29 -18.16
N TYR A 70 11.80 11.30 -17.85
CA TYR A 70 12.51 11.38 -16.58
C TYR A 70 11.58 11.85 -15.46
N VAL A 71 11.55 11.08 -14.38
CA VAL A 71 10.67 11.28 -13.23
C VAL A 71 11.45 11.22 -11.93
N TRP A 72 10.95 11.91 -10.91
CA TRP A 72 11.50 11.89 -9.56
C TRP A 72 10.39 11.95 -8.51
N THR A 73 10.58 11.20 -7.44
CA THR A 73 9.74 11.24 -6.22
C THR A 73 10.67 11.27 -4.99
N PRO A 74 10.27 11.88 -3.87
CA PRO A 74 11.02 11.78 -2.62
C PRO A 74 11.35 10.33 -2.25
N GLY A 75 12.59 10.08 -1.83
CA GLY A 75 13.10 8.75 -1.51
C GLY A 75 13.76 8.02 -2.68
N GLN A 76 13.67 8.54 -3.90
CA GLN A 76 14.39 8.01 -5.07
C GLN A 76 15.81 8.58 -5.17
N ASP A 77 16.75 7.76 -5.66
CA ASP A 77 18.13 8.14 -5.98
C ASP A 77 18.21 8.91 -7.31
N GLY A 78 17.75 10.16 -7.31
CA GLY A 78 17.79 11.07 -8.46
C GLY A 78 16.72 10.79 -9.54
N TRP A 79 16.81 11.48 -10.67
CA TRP A 79 15.89 11.32 -11.80
C TRP A 79 16.07 9.94 -12.44
N LYS A 80 14.98 9.21 -12.62
CA LYS A 80 14.95 7.90 -13.30
C LYS A 80 13.95 7.93 -14.44
N LYS A 81 14.04 7.00 -15.39
CA LYS A 81 13.00 6.88 -16.41
C LYS A 81 11.72 6.31 -15.80
N ALA A 82 10.57 6.67 -16.36
CA ALA A 82 9.28 6.23 -15.83
C ALA A 82 9.14 4.70 -15.82
N ASP A 83 9.73 3.99 -16.80
CA ASP A 83 9.78 2.52 -16.85
C ASP A 83 10.68 1.84 -15.81
N GLU A 84 11.59 2.58 -15.19
CA GLU A 84 12.48 2.11 -14.11
C GLU A 84 11.87 2.32 -12.72
N THR A 85 10.63 2.80 -12.65
CA THR A 85 9.93 3.15 -11.41
C THR A 85 8.58 2.44 -11.31
N GLU A 86 7.84 2.66 -10.23
CA GLU A 86 6.47 2.16 -10.10
C GLU A 86 5.50 2.74 -11.16
N LEU A 87 5.90 3.79 -11.87
CA LEU A 87 5.12 4.34 -12.98
C LEU A 87 5.13 3.45 -14.23
N ALA A 88 6.00 2.44 -14.29
CA ALA A 88 6.02 1.45 -15.37
C ALA A 88 4.64 0.80 -15.59
N GLU A 89 3.88 0.61 -14.51
CA GLU A 89 2.52 0.06 -14.51
C GLU A 89 1.54 0.91 -15.33
N LEU A 90 1.75 2.23 -15.41
CA LEU A 90 0.88 3.12 -16.18
C LEU A 90 0.92 2.83 -17.68
N PHE A 91 1.99 2.18 -18.16
CA PHE A 91 2.20 1.90 -19.57
C PHE A 91 1.94 0.44 -19.95
N THR A 92 1.66 -0.45 -19.01
CA THR A 92 1.35 -1.86 -19.28
C THR A 92 -0.16 -2.12 -19.30
N VAL A 93 -0.93 -1.27 -18.63
CA VAL A 93 -2.38 -1.37 -18.61
C VAL A 93 -2.95 -0.84 -19.93
N MET A 94 -3.06 -1.70 -20.93
CA MET A 94 -4.05 -1.49 -21.97
C MET A 94 -5.43 -1.69 -21.32
N PRO A 95 -6.33 -0.70 -21.32
CA PRO A 95 -7.69 -0.95 -20.87
C PRO A 95 -8.28 -2.09 -21.72
N PRO A 96 -8.93 -3.09 -21.11
CA PRO A 96 -9.59 -4.13 -21.87
C PRO A 96 -10.55 -3.47 -22.87
N PRO A 97 -10.69 -4.01 -24.10
CA PRO A 97 -11.56 -3.43 -25.10
C PRO A 97 -12.96 -3.25 -24.50
N PRO A 98 -13.62 -2.09 -24.72
CA PRO A 98 -14.94 -1.85 -24.18
C PRO A 98 -15.88 -2.99 -24.62
N PRO A 99 -16.71 -3.52 -23.72
CA PRO A 99 -17.65 -4.57 -24.09
C PRO A 99 -18.62 -4.02 -25.13
N GLY A 100 -18.48 -4.53 -26.37
CA GLY A 100 -19.44 -4.43 -27.48
C GLY A 100 -19.89 -3.01 -27.85
N THR A 101 -19.33 -2.49 -28.95
CA THR A 101 -20.13 -1.69 -29.89
C THR A 101 -21.13 -2.59 -30.63
#